data_AF-K6YXK6-F1
#
_entry.id   AF-K6YXK6-F1
#
_cell.length_a   1.000
_cell.length_b   1.000
_cell.length_c   1.000
_cell.angle_alpha   90.00
_cell.angle_beta   90.00
_cell.angle_gamma   90.00
#
_symmetry.space_group_name_H-M   'P 1'
#
loop_
_entity.id
_entity.type
_entity.pdbx_description
1 polymer ?
#
loop_
_entity_poly.entity_id
_entity_poly.type
_entity_poly.pdbx_seq_one_letter_code
_entity_poly.pdbx_strand_id
1 'polypeptide(L)' 'MTSLTQPLNTTWDLSSTLGRQYAKVSGDFNPIHLNKWLAKLFGFQQHIIHGMLTKSYCISALQKVTPLSISKRL' A
#
# COMPACT_ATOMS: atom_id res chain seq x y z
N MET A 1 -17.56 -25.78 -14.83
CA MET A 1 -16.20 -25.33 -15.17
C MET A 1 -16.19 -23.80 -15.14
N THR A 2 -15.99 -23.24 -13.95
CA THR A 2 -16.01 -21.80 -13.69
C THR A 2 -14.76 -21.15 -14.29
N SER A 3 -14.94 -20.09 -15.07
CA SER A 3 -13.87 -19.40 -15.79
C SER A 3 -12.86 -18.79 -14.80
N LEU A 4 -11.67 -19.38 -14.76
CA LEU A 4 -10.49 -18.73 -14.20
C LEU A 4 -10.16 -17.54 -15.13
N THR A 5 -9.85 -16.36 -14.56
CA THR A 5 -9.37 -15.12 -15.23
C THR A 5 -10.38 -13.98 -15.48
N GLN A 6 -11.10 -13.52 -14.47
CA GLN A 6 -11.49 -12.09 -14.47
C GLN A 6 -10.27 -11.28 -13.99
N PRO A 7 -9.81 -10.25 -14.72
CA PRO A 7 -8.71 -9.43 -14.25
C PRO A 7 -9.11 -8.74 -12.94
N LEU A 8 -8.22 -8.79 -11.95
CA LEU A 8 -8.35 -8.02 -10.71
C LEU A 8 -8.19 -6.53 -11.02
N ASN A 9 -9.27 -5.91 -11.50
CA ASN A 9 -9.31 -4.49 -11.79
C ASN A 9 -9.88 -3.74 -10.58
N THR A 10 -9.05 -3.54 -9.55
CA THR A 10 -9.42 -2.76 -8.37
C THR A 10 -8.72 -1.41 -8.42
N THR A 11 -9.52 -0.34 -8.39
CA THR A 11 -9.01 1.02 -8.20
C THR A 11 -9.19 1.42 -6.74
N TRP A 12 -8.16 2.03 -6.16
CA TRP A 12 -8.21 2.57 -4.81
C TRP A 12 -8.01 4.08 -4.85
N ASP A 13 -8.93 4.80 -4.23
CA ASP A 13 -8.74 6.20 -3.93
C ASP A 13 -7.93 6.32 -2.63
N LEU A 14 -6.80 7.01 -2.69
CA LEU A 14 -5.88 7.15 -1.58
C LEU A 14 -5.95 8.59 -1.05
N SER A 15 -6.50 8.74 0.16
CA SER A 15 -6.52 10.02 0.85
C SER A 15 -5.11 10.56 1.05
N SER A 16 -4.92 11.88 0.90
CA SER A 16 -3.67 12.56 1.21
C SER A 16 -3.23 12.45 2.68
N THR A 17 -4.13 11.99 3.56
CA THR A 17 -3.87 11.73 4.99
C THR A 17 -3.38 10.31 5.27
N LEU A 18 -3.48 9.41 4.29
CA LEU A 18 -3.28 7.97 4.49
C LEU A 18 -1.84 7.62 4.90
N GLY A 19 -0.84 8.33 4.36
CA GLY A 19 0.56 8.17 4.80
C GLY A 19 0.74 8.45 6.29
N ARG A 20 0.07 9.49 6.82
CA ARG A 20 0.13 9.80 8.27
C ARG A 20 -0.60 8.76 9.11
N GLN A 21 -1.72 8.22 8.60
CA GLN A 21 -2.44 7.15 9.29
C GLN A 21 -1.62 5.86 9.33
N TYR A 22 -0.99 5.50 8.21
CA TYR A 22 -0.12 4.33 8.15
C TYR A 22 1.10 4.46 9.07
N ALA A 23 1.75 5.63 9.09
CA ALA A 23 2.89 5.88 9.98
C ALA A 23 2.55 5.63 11.47
N LYS A 24 1.34 5.99 11.90
CA LYS A 24 0.88 5.74 13.29
C LYS A 24 0.79 4.26 13.64
N VAL A 25 0.48 3.39 12.68
CA VAL A 25 0.31 1.95 12.92
C VAL A 25 1.57 1.14 12.59
N SER A 26 2.37 1.59 11.62
CA SER A 26 3.60 0.90 11.21
C SER A 26 4.84 1.35 11.96
N GLY A 27 4.82 2.55 12.55
CA GLY A 27 6.01 3.19 13.12
C GLY A 27 6.94 3.83 12.09
N ASP A 28 6.61 3.76 10.79
CA ASP A 28 7.39 4.40 9.73
C ASP A 28 6.99 5.87 9.57
N PHE A 29 7.67 6.74 10.32
CA PHE A 29 7.49 8.20 10.27
C PHE A 29 8.44 8.90 9.29
N ASN A 30 8.89 8.24 8.22
CA ASN A 30 9.74 8.89 7.23
C ASN A 30 9.06 10.16 6.66
N PRO A 31 9.70 11.34 6.76
CA PRO A 31 9.13 12.64 6.37
C PRO A 31 8.56 12.72 4.95
N ILE A 32 9.10 11.93 4.00
CA ILE A 32 8.64 11.91 2.61
C ILE A 32 7.17 11.48 2.46
N HIS A 33 6.61 10.83 3.48
CA HIS A 33 5.22 10.37 3.50
C HIS A 33 4.26 11.32 4.22
N LEU A 34 4.77 12.26 5.00
CA LEU A 34 3.97 13.02 5.98
C LEU A 34 3.64 14.43 5.49
N ASN A 35 4.60 15.10 4.83
CA ASN A 35 4.50 16.50 4.45
C ASN A 35 5.12 16.77 3.07
N LYS A 36 4.40 17.53 2.24
CA LYS A 36 4.84 17.94 0.90
C LYS A 36 6.17 18.70 0.90
N TRP A 37 6.40 19.59 1.86
CA TRP A 37 7.64 20.36 1.94
C TRP A 37 8.85 19.48 2.23
N LEU A 38 8.69 18.54 3.15
CA LEU A 38 9.75 17.59 3.47
C LEU A 38 10.00 16.67 2.28
N ALA A 39 8.96 16.15 1.64
CA ALA A 39 9.09 15.34 0.43
C ALA A 39 9.82 16.07 -0.72
N LYS A 40 9.58 17.38 -0.88
CA LYS A 40 10.31 18.22 -1.85
C LYS A 40 11.80 18.30 -1.60
N LEU A 41 12.24 18.31 -0.34
CA LEU A 41 13.67 18.28 -0.01
C LEU A 41 14.36 17.01 -0.53
N PHE A 42 13.59 15.93 -0.69
CA PHE A 42 14.05 14.66 -1.24
C PHE A 42 13.72 14.49 -2.74
N GLY A 43 13.37 15.57 -3.45
CA GLY A 43 13.14 15.56 -4.89
C GLY A 43 11.74 15.13 -5.34
N PHE A 44 10.80 14.92 -4.42
CA PHE A 44 9.42 14.58 -4.78
C PHE A 44 8.55 15.83 -4.96
N GLN A 45 7.64 15.83 -5.94
CA GLN A 45 6.72 16.95 -6.15
C GLN A 45 5.68 17.09 -5.00
N GLN A 46 5.36 15.98 -4.35
CA GLN A 46 4.45 15.85 -3.22
C GLN A 46 4.85 14.68 -2.32
N HIS A 47 4.23 14.57 -1.15
CA HIS A 47 4.42 13.40 -0.30
C HIS A 47 3.88 12.14 -1.00
N ILE A 48 4.64 11.05 -0.90
CA ILE A 48 4.31 9.77 -1.53
C ILE A 48 3.74 8.80 -0.49
N ILE A 49 3.03 7.78 -0.92
CA ILE A 49 2.52 6.75 0.00
C ILE A 49 3.61 5.74 0.37
N HIS A 50 3.50 5.13 1.56
CA HIS A 50 4.41 4.06 1.99
C HIS A 50 4.33 2.83 1.08
N GLY A 51 5.47 2.32 0.63
CA GLY A 51 5.51 1.13 -0.24
C GLY A 51 4.92 -0.12 0.40
N MET A 52 5.11 -0.29 1.71
CA MET A 52 4.55 -1.41 2.47
C MET A 52 3.02 -1.34 2.59
N LEU A 53 2.44 -0.14 2.58
CA LEU A 53 0.99 0.02 2.50
C LEU A 53 0.47 -0.48 1.16
N THR A 54 1.06 -0.04 0.05
CA THR A 54 0.67 -0.50 -1.30
C THR A 54 0.78 -2.02 -1.42
N LYS A 55 1.87 -2.62 -0.91
CA LYS A 55 2.04 -4.07 -0.84
C LYS A 55 0.91 -4.74 -0.05
N SER A 56 0.53 -4.19 1.10
CA SER A 56 -0.55 -4.75 1.93
C SER A 56 -1.91 -4.72 1.21
N TYR A 57 -2.20 -3.66 0.45
CA TYR A 57 -3.42 -3.55 -0.37
C TYR A 57 -3.47 -4.63 -1.44
N CYS A 58 -2.37 -4.82 -2.18
CA CYS A 58 -2.28 -5.87 -3.19
C CYS A 58 -2.45 -7.27 -2.59
N ILE A 59 -1.78 -7.56 -1.46
CA ILE A 59 -1.93 -8.85 -0.78
C ILE A 59 -3.37 -9.06 -0.31
N SER A 60 -4.00 -8.06 0.29
CA SER A 60 -5.40 -8.14 0.73
C SER A 60 -6.35 -8.39 -0.43
N ALA A 61 -6.14 -7.74 -1.58
CA ALA A 61 -6.94 -7.96 -2.78
C ALA A 61 -6.76 -9.38 -3.33
N LEU A 62 -5.52 -9.86 -3.41
CA LEU A 62 -5.19 -11.21 -3.88
C LEU A 62 -5.80 -12.28 -2.97
N GLN A 63 -5.74 -12.10 -1.65
CA GLN A 63 -6.32 -13.05 -0.67
C GLN A 63 -7.83 -13.25 -0.85
N LYS A 64 -8.56 -12.25 -1.37
CA LYS A 64 -10.00 -12.38 -1.64
C LYS A 64 -10.31 -13.30 -2.80
N VAL A 65 -9.39 -13.43 -3.76
CA VAL A 65 -9.59 -14.23 -4.99
C VAL A 65 -8.87 -15.57 -4.90
N THR A 66 -7.73 -15.60 -4.21
CA THR A 66 -6.93 -16.80 -3.99
C THR A 66 -6.55 -16.86 -2.50
N PRO A 67 -7.19 -17.73 -1.71
CA PRO A 67 -6.79 -17.94 -0.32
C PRO A 67 -5.32 -18.37 -0.27
N LEU A 68 -4.42 -17.49 0.18
CA LEU A 68 -3.00 -17.78 0.26
C LEU A 68 -2.75 -18.79 1.39
N SER A 69 -2.32 -20.00 1.03
CA SER A 69 -1.69 -20.93 1.98
C SER A 69 -0.27 -20.44 2.26
N ILE A 70 -0.10 -19.73 3.39
CA ILE A 70 1.22 -19.27 3.82
C ILE A 70 1.94 -20.45 4.46
N SER A 71 2.77 -21.14 3.69
CA SER A 71 3.74 -22.09 4.24
C SER A 71 4.87 -21.30 4.90
N LYS A 72 4.92 -21.30 6.24
CA LYS A 72 6.09 -20.83 6.99
C LYS A 72 7.21 -21.84 6.75
N ARG A 73 8.14 -21.52 5.86
CA ARG A 73 9.44 -22.21 5.83
C ARG A 73 10.34 -21.49 6.82
N LEU A 74 10.54 -22.12 7.99
CA LEU A 74 11.56 -21.75 8.96
C LEU A 74 12.94 -22.12 8.43
#